data_AF-A0A959DWR1-F1
#
_entry.id   AF-A0A959DWR1-F1
#
_cell.length_a   1.000
_cell.length_b   1.000
_cell.length_c   1.000
_cell.angle_alpha   90.00
_cell.angle_beta   90.00
_cell.angle_gamma   90.00
#
_symmetry.space_group_name_H-M   'P 1'
#
loop_
_entity.id
_entity.type
_entity.pdbx_description
1 polymer ?
#
loop_
_entity_poly.entity_id
_entity_poly.type
_entity_poly.pdbx_seq_one_letter_code
_entity_poly.pdbx_strand_id
1 'polypeptide(L)'
;MYSRITFLLLFISAPYLGAAQSPKRFHLPKDLIEVSGLFYAGKDSLWWHNDSGRSPTLFLTDGRGKLLTKRDLHPLTNRDWEDITSDPSGNIYIGDFGNNANNRKDLKVYILSPDKRIDSLLFQYPDQKRFPPPAQAANFDMEAFFWYADSLHLFSKNKLVKGNYFTKHYRLPARPGTYTADLQDSLYLKKRVVTGAAVSPDGRRVALVAYNFKRFLGFIPTSAASVLWFDDFSGTKFLQGTMHKVNLACLLATQYESIDFEDNDRVIIASERTVIIPQKARRIRLKR
;
A
#
# COMPACT_ATOMS: atom_id res chain seq x y z
N MET A 1 -57.33 -52.56 -12.85
CA MET A 1 -57.18 -51.20 -12.29
C MET A 1 -55.78 -51.11 -11.68
N TYR A 2 -55.12 -49.96 -11.80
CA TYR A 2 -53.75 -49.60 -11.38
C TYR A 2 -52.63 -49.76 -12.44
N SER A 3 -52.44 -48.69 -13.21
CA SER A 3 -51.23 -48.41 -13.99
C SER A 3 -50.23 -47.66 -13.08
N ARG A 4 -49.02 -48.19 -12.93
CA ARG A 4 -47.92 -47.53 -12.20
C ARG A 4 -47.14 -46.64 -13.18
N ILE A 5 -47.23 -45.32 -13.00
CA ILE A 5 -46.43 -44.33 -13.72
C ILE A 5 -45.17 -44.08 -12.92
N THR A 6 -44.02 -44.52 -13.46
CA THR A 6 -42.69 -44.23 -12.91
C THR A 6 -42.27 -42.84 -13.39
N PHE A 7 -42.21 -41.86 -12.50
CA PHE A 7 -41.65 -40.54 -12.79
C PHE A 7 -40.12 -40.63 -12.76
N LEU A 8 -39.49 -40.48 -13.93
CA LEU A 8 -38.05 -40.33 -14.06
C LEU A 8 -37.69 -38.85 -13.79
N LEU A 9 -37.18 -38.56 -12.59
CA LEU A 9 -36.64 -37.24 -12.24
C LEU A 9 -35.29 -37.03 -12.96
N LEU A 10 -35.32 -36.27 -14.06
CA LEU A 10 -34.10 -35.76 -14.69
C LEU A 10 -33.52 -34.66 -13.80
N PHE A 11 -32.43 -34.95 -13.09
CA PHE A 11 -31.58 -33.92 -12.49
C PHE A 11 -30.80 -33.22 -13.61
N ILE A 12 -31.29 -32.07 -14.04
CA ILE A 12 -30.51 -31.16 -14.88
C ILE A 12 -29.49 -30.48 -13.96
N SER A 13 -28.27 -30.99 -13.95
CA SER A 13 -27.14 -30.30 -13.32
C SER A 13 -26.85 -29.04 -14.13
N ALA A 14 -27.31 -27.89 -13.64
CA ALA A 14 -26.83 -26.61 -14.14
C ALA A 14 -25.31 -26.57 -13.91
N PRO A 15 -24.49 -26.30 -14.93
CA PRO A 15 -23.07 -26.11 -14.71
C PRO A 15 -22.93 -24.92 -13.78
N TYR A 16 -22.33 -25.14 -12.60
CA TYR A 16 -21.82 -24.06 -11.77
C TYR A 16 -20.88 -23.24 -12.65
N LEU A 17 -21.33 -22.07 -13.11
CA LEU A 17 -20.45 -21.04 -13.64
C LEU A 17 -19.57 -20.61 -12.48
N GLY A 18 -18.43 -21.28 -12.32
CA GLY A 18 -17.40 -20.88 -11.37
C GLY A 18 -17.08 -19.42 -11.63
N ALA A 19 -17.18 -18.58 -10.59
CA ALA A 19 -16.86 -17.17 -10.72
C ALA A 19 -15.44 -17.06 -11.32
N ALA A 20 -15.32 -16.42 -12.48
CA ALA A 20 -14.05 -16.29 -13.18
C ALA A 20 -12.98 -15.75 -12.22
N GLN A 21 -11.84 -16.45 -12.15
CA GLN A 21 -10.75 -16.08 -11.25
C GLN A 21 -10.24 -14.68 -11.61
N SER A 22 -10.03 -13.83 -10.59
CA SER A 22 -9.49 -12.50 -10.80
C SER A 22 -8.12 -12.58 -11.50
N PRO A 23 -7.87 -11.75 -12.53
CA PRO A 23 -6.68 -11.88 -13.36
C PRO A 23 -5.42 -11.57 -12.56
N LYS A 24 -4.32 -12.25 -12.89
CA LYS A 24 -3.02 -12.03 -12.25
C LYS A 24 -2.50 -10.60 -12.43
N ARG A 25 -2.85 -9.95 -13.54
CA ARG A 25 -2.51 -8.56 -13.87
C ARG A 25 -3.73 -7.87 -14.45
N PHE A 26 -3.91 -6.60 -14.12
CA PHE A 26 -5.00 -5.78 -14.65
C PHE A 26 -4.56 -4.32 -14.76
N HIS A 27 -5.20 -3.59 -15.67
CA HIS A 27 -4.95 -2.15 -15.84
C HIS A 27 -5.79 -1.39 -14.82
N LEU A 28 -5.25 -0.28 -14.34
CA LEU A 28 -6.01 0.65 -13.51
C LEU A 28 -6.71 1.70 -14.40
N PRO A 29 -7.80 2.32 -13.91
CA PRO A 29 -8.45 3.45 -14.57
C PRO A 29 -7.46 4.53 -15.00
N LYS A 30 -7.72 5.18 -16.14
CA LYS A 30 -6.84 6.22 -16.71
C LYS A 30 -6.59 7.40 -15.77
N ASP A 31 -7.50 7.62 -14.84
CA ASP A 31 -7.44 8.71 -13.86
C ASP A 31 -6.46 8.43 -12.71
N LEU A 32 -6.05 7.17 -12.52
CA LEU A 32 -5.05 6.74 -11.53
C LEU A 32 -3.64 6.74 -12.13
N ILE A 33 -3.18 7.90 -12.60
CA ILE A 33 -1.90 8.06 -13.30
C ILE A 33 -0.71 7.85 -12.34
N GLU A 34 -0.82 8.36 -11.12
CA GLU A 34 0.20 8.38 -10.07
C GLU A 34 -0.33 7.60 -8.86
N VAL A 35 -0.78 6.35 -9.09
CA VAL A 35 -1.34 5.52 -8.03
C VAL A 35 -0.32 5.36 -6.90
N SER A 36 -0.67 5.82 -5.70
CA SER A 36 0.22 5.78 -4.53
C SER A 36 -0.25 4.74 -3.51
N GLY A 37 -1.50 4.83 -3.03
CA GLY A 37 -2.06 3.88 -2.06
C GLY A 37 -3.07 2.87 -2.63
N LEU A 38 -3.18 1.72 -1.94
CA LEU A 38 -4.18 0.67 -2.17
C LEU A 38 -4.76 0.16 -0.85
N PHE A 39 -6.08 0.10 -0.77
CA PHE A 39 -6.79 -0.65 0.27
C PHE A 39 -7.74 -1.70 -0.35
N TYR A 40 -7.50 -2.97 -0.07
CA TYR A 40 -8.34 -4.10 -0.45
C TYR A 40 -9.43 -4.32 0.59
N ALA A 41 -10.67 -3.90 0.29
CA ALA A 41 -11.83 -4.13 1.15
C ALA A 41 -12.60 -5.41 0.77
N GLY A 42 -12.22 -6.09 -0.31
CA GLY A 42 -12.86 -7.30 -0.79
C GLY A 42 -12.72 -7.51 -2.30
N LYS A 43 -13.25 -8.64 -2.79
CA LYS A 43 -13.06 -9.14 -4.16
C LYS A 43 -13.28 -8.09 -5.25
N ASP A 44 -14.33 -7.28 -5.11
CA ASP A 44 -14.70 -6.22 -6.05
C ASP A 44 -14.73 -4.83 -5.38
N SER A 45 -13.86 -4.64 -4.38
CA SER A 45 -13.77 -3.39 -3.63
C SER A 45 -12.32 -3.04 -3.34
N LEU A 46 -11.62 -2.52 -4.35
CA LEU A 46 -10.25 -1.99 -4.21
C LEU A 46 -10.30 -0.46 -4.24
N TRP A 47 -9.85 0.16 -3.16
CA TRP A 47 -9.78 1.61 -3.01
C TRP A 47 -8.37 2.11 -3.33
N TRP A 48 -8.30 3.21 -4.05
CA TRP A 48 -7.05 3.81 -4.53
C TRP A 48 -7.07 5.32 -4.35
N HIS A 49 -5.89 5.93 -4.32
CA HIS A 49 -5.73 7.37 -4.58
C HIS A 49 -4.49 7.61 -5.44
N ASN A 50 -4.44 8.80 -6.05
CA ASN A 50 -3.20 9.29 -6.64
C ASN A 50 -2.31 9.95 -5.58
N ASP A 51 -1.04 10.09 -5.93
CA ASP A 51 -0.02 10.87 -5.22
C ASP A 51 -0.31 12.39 -5.21
N SER A 52 0.61 13.15 -4.66
CA SER A 52 0.65 14.59 -4.38
C SER A 52 0.08 15.51 -5.46
N GLY A 53 -0.57 16.60 -5.01
CA GLY A 53 -1.02 17.69 -5.86
C GLY A 53 -2.22 17.39 -6.76
N ARG A 54 -2.77 16.17 -6.70
CA ARG A 54 -3.99 15.76 -7.43
C ARG A 54 -5.26 16.10 -6.65
N SER A 55 -6.41 15.84 -7.27
CA SER A 55 -7.70 15.95 -6.57
C SER A 55 -7.74 15.02 -5.34
N PRO A 56 -8.33 15.43 -4.21
CA PRO A 56 -8.51 14.62 -3.01
C PRO A 56 -9.60 13.55 -3.23
N THR A 57 -9.36 12.60 -4.13
CA THR A 57 -10.38 11.64 -4.58
C THR A 57 -9.94 10.22 -4.27
N LEU A 58 -10.83 9.43 -3.68
CA LEU A 58 -10.71 7.98 -3.63
C LEU A 58 -11.41 7.34 -4.83
N PHE A 59 -10.77 6.35 -5.44
CA PHE A 59 -11.30 5.61 -6.58
C PHE A 59 -11.61 4.19 -6.13
N LEU A 60 -12.82 3.72 -6.39
CA LEU A 60 -13.20 2.32 -6.15
C LEU A 60 -13.18 1.55 -7.46
N THR A 61 -12.47 0.41 -7.50
CA THR A 61 -12.51 -0.51 -8.64
C THR A 61 -12.95 -1.91 -8.23
N ASP A 62 -13.44 -2.67 -9.21
CA ASP A 62 -13.60 -4.13 -9.06
C ASP A 62 -12.23 -4.84 -9.04
N GLY A 63 -12.23 -6.17 -8.84
CA GLY A 63 -11.00 -6.98 -8.82
C GLY A 63 -10.25 -7.07 -10.15
N ARG A 64 -10.77 -6.44 -11.21
CA ARG A 64 -10.25 -6.39 -12.58
C ARG A 64 -9.86 -4.97 -13.01
N GLY A 65 -9.94 -3.98 -12.11
CA GLY A 65 -9.58 -2.58 -12.37
C GLY A 65 -10.66 -1.77 -13.09
N LYS A 66 -11.89 -2.28 -13.21
CA LYS A 66 -13.01 -1.48 -13.71
C LYS A 66 -13.39 -0.45 -12.63
N LEU A 67 -13.38 0.83 -12.98
CA LEU A 67 -13.86 1.89 -12.10
C LEU A 67 -15.35 1.69 -11.80
N LEU A 68 -15.68 1.66 -10.51
CA LEU A 68 -17.05 1.52 -10.01
C LEU A 68 -17.59 2.85 -9.49
N THR A 69 -16.80 3.57 -8.69
CA THR A 69 -17.18 4.90 -8.21
C THR A 69 -15.95 5.76 -7.88
N LYS A 70 -16.17 7.06 -7.71
CA LYS A 70 -15.22 8.02 -7.17
C LYS A 70 -15.85 8.69 -5.95
N ARG A 71 -15.07 8.86 -4.89
CA ARG A 71 -15.45 9.63 -3.71
C ARG A 71 -14.54 10.84 -3.62
N ASP A 72 -15.10 11.99 -3.95
CA ASP A 72 -14.47 13.28 -3.73
C ASP A 72 -14.48 13.59 -2.22
N LEU A 73 -13.34 14.05 -1.70
CA LEU A 73 -13.14 14.39 -0.29
C LEU A 73 -12.92 15.88 -0.07
N HIS A 74 -13.30 16.74 -1.03
CA HIS A 74 -13.32 18.18 -0.79
C HIS A 74 -14.06 18.54 0.52
N PRO A 75 -13.54 19.50 1.32
CA PRO A 75 -12.48 20.45 0.98
C PRO A 75 -11.05 19.98 1.35
N LEU A 76 -10.81 18.69 1.57
CA LEU A 76 -9.45 18.21 1.82
C LEU A 76 -8.49 18.59 0.68
N THR A 77 -7.22 18.70 1.00
CA THR A 77 -6.16 18.92 0.03
C THR A 77 -5.23 17.70 0.03
N ASN A 78 -4.98 17.13 -1.13
CA ASN A 78 -3.89 16.18 -1.30
C ASN A 78 -2.57 16.96 -1.43
N ARG A 79 -1.96 17.25 -0.28
CA ARG A 79 -0.66 17.91 -0.24
C ARG A 79 0.45 16.94 -0.63
N ASP A 80 0.50 15.79 0.03
CA ASP A 80 1.47 14.72 -0.23
C ASP A 80 0.90 13.37 0.24
N TRP A 81 -0.12 12.85 -0.45
CA TRP A 81 -0.77 11.59 -0.11
C TRP A 81 0.00 10.37 -0.61
N GLU A 82 0.42 9.53 0.32
CA GLU A 82 1.34 8.44 0.00
C GLU A 82 0.66 7.07 0.03
N ASP A 83 -0.12 6.78 1.07
CA ASP A 83 -0.68 5.44 1.25
C ASP A 83 -2.05 5.48 1.94
N ILE A 84 -2.74 4.33 2.00
CA ILE A 84 -4.09 4.19 2.54
C ILE A 84 -4.29 2.83 3.21
N THR A 85 -5.02 2.80 4.32
CA THR A 85 -5.36 1.56 5.03
C THR A 85 -6.72 1.69 5.72
N SER A 86 -7.19 0.63 6.36
CA SER A 86 -8.43 0.66 7.15
C SER A 86 -8.33 -0.18 8.42
N ASP A 87 -9.25 0.08 9.36
CA ASP A 87 -9.44 -0.77 10.53
C ASP A 87 -10.70 -1.64 10.42
N PRO A 88 -10.87 -2.65 11.31
CA PRO A 88 -12.07 -3.48 11.35
C PRO A 88 -13.37 -2.75 11.66
N SER A 89 -13.30 -1.51 12.18
CA SER A 89 -14.49 -0.66 12.41
C SER A 89 -14.91 0.07 11.13
N GLY A 90 -14.14 -0.06 10.04
CA GLY A 90 -14.41 0.57 8.75
C GLY A 90 -13.90 2.00 8.64
N ASN A 91 -13.06 2.48 9.58
CA ASN A 91 -12.38 3.74 9.38
C ASN A 91 -11.32 3.57 8.29
N ILE A 92 -11.23 4.54 7.38
CA ILE A 92 -10.19 4.61 6.35
C ILE A 92 -9.18 5.67 6.78
N TYR A 93 -7.91 5.32 6.73
CA TYR A 93 -6.79 6.19 7.07
C TYR A 93 -6.03 6.55 5.79
N ILE A 94 -5.79 7.83 5.54
CA ILE A 94 -5.06 8.32 4.38
C ILE A 94 -3.85 9.14 4.85
N GLY A 95 -2.66 8.73 4.45
CA GLY A 95 -1.41 9.36 4.88
C GLY A 95 -1.08 10.61 4.06
N ASP A 96 -1.20 11.80 4.65
CA ASP A 96 -0.71 13.07 4.07
C ASP A 96 0.59 13.48 4.78
N PHE A 97 1.63 12.71 4.49
CA PHE A 97 2.88 12.75 5.23
C PHE A 97 4.13 12.61 4.35
N GLY A 98 3.97 12.59 3.02
CA GLY A 98 5.09 12.72 2.10
C GLY A 98 5.90 13.97 2.42
N ASN A 99 7.23 13.85 2.33
CA ASN A 99 8.16 14.87 2.80
C ASN A 99 9.56 14.70 2.18
N ASN A 100 9.65 14.59 0.85
CA ASN A 100 10.92 14.42 0.12
C ASN A 100 11.95 15.53 0.43
N ALA A 101 11.49 16.76 0.70
CA ALA A 101 12.32 17.88 1.14
C ALA A 101 12.77 17.78 2.61
N ASN A 102 12.18 16.88 3.40
CA ASN A 102 12.42 16.64 4.83
C ASN A 102 12.23 17.92 5.68
N ASN A 103 11.36 18.83 5.26
CA ASN A 103 11.16 20.15 5.89
C ASN A 103 9.71 20.41 6.33
N ARG A 104 8.77 19.49 6.07
CA ARG A 104 7.39 19.58 6.58
C ARG A 104 7.31 19.43 8.09
N LYS A 105 6.36 20.14 8.68
CA LYS A 105 6.04 20.14 10.13
C LYS A 105 4.56 19.85 10.42
N ASP A 106 3.78 19.55 9.39
CA ASP A 106 2.33 19.41 9.42
C ASP A 106 1.89 18.03 8.89
N LEU A 107 2.71 17.02 9.16
CA LEU A 107 2.43 15.64 8.76
C LEU A 107 1.17 15.16 9.47
N LYS A 108 0.30 14.48 8.72
CA LYS A 108 -0.98 14.03 9.25
C LYS A 108 -1.46 12.75 8.59
N VAL A 109 -2.44 12.13 9.23
CA VAL A 109 -3.25 11.06 8.65
C VAL A 109 -4.71 11.50 8.75
N TYR A 110 -5.40 11.56 7.62
CA TYR A 110 -6.85 11.77 7.61
C TYR A 110 -7.56 10.50 8.04
N ILE A 111 -8.64 10.63 8.82
CA ILE A 111 -9.46 9.53 9.31
C ILE A 111 -10.87 9.75 8.77
N LEU A 112 -11.32 8.85 7.90
CA LEU A 112 -12.67 8.85 7.34
C LEU A 112 -13.47 7.75 8.01
N SER A 113 -14.46 8.11 8.81
CA SER A 113 -15.33 7.15 9.46
C SER A 113 -16.46 6.67 8.54
N PRO A 114 -17.08 5.50 8.84
CA PRO A 114 -18.20 4.98 8.06
C PRO A 114 -19.40 5.93 7.95
N ASP A 115 -19.62 6.77 8.96
CA ASP A 115 -20.65 7.82 9.01
C ASP A 115 -20.29 9.08 8.20
N LYS A 116 -19.20 9.03 7.43
CA LYS A 116 -18.68 10.09 6.56
C LYS A 116 -18.10 11.31 7.28
N ARG A 117 -17.88 11.26 8.61
CA ARG A 117 -17.05 12.26 9.27
C ARG A 117 -15.60 12.16 8.80
N ILE A 118 -14.95 13.31 8.79
CA ILE A 118 -13.53 13.48 8.46
C ILE A 118 -12.86 14.07 9.68
N ASP A 119 -11.84 13.39 10.18
CA ASP A 119 -10.96 13.86 11.24
C ASP A 119 -9.51 13.69 10.81
N SER A 120 -8.57 14.04 11.68
CA SER A 120 -7.15 13.78 11.44
C SER A 120 -6.39 13.58 12.73
N LEU A 121 -5.30 12.85 12.63
CA LEU A 121 -4.21 12.96 13.59
C LEU A 121 -3.03 13.69 12.96
N LEU A 122 -2.33 14.48 13.75
CA LEU A 122 -1.08 15.13 13.38
C LEU A 122 0.06 14.44 14.10
N PHE A 123 1.22 14.40 13.47
CA PHE A 123 2.40 13.86 14.13
C PHE A 123 3.69 14.57 13.74
N GLN A 124 4.67 14.42 14.63
CA GLN A 124 6.06 14.77 14.39
C GLN A 124 6.95 13.56 14.69
N TYR A 125 8.12 13.52 14.04
CA TYR A 125 9.13 12.52 14.34
C TYR A 125 9.80 12.79 15.69
N PRO A 126 10.11 11.75 16.48
CA PRO A 126 10.82 11.91 17.75
C PRO A 126 12.27 12.38 17.58
N ASP A 127 12.87 12.12 16.41
CA ASP A 127 14.30 12.27 16.14
C ASP A 127 14.63 13.31 15.05
N GLN A 128 13.64 14.07 14.57
CA GLN A 128 13.86 15.18 13.63
C GLN A 128 14.07 16.52 14.35
N LYS A 129 15.33 16.93 14.49
CA LYS A 129 15.69 18.20 15.16
C LYS A 129 15.82 19.41 14.21
N ARG A 130 15.87 19.17 12.89
CA ARG A 130 16.08 20.20 11.86
C ARG A 130 15.19 19.94 10.64
N PHE A 131 14.80 21.02 9.95
CA PHE A 131 13.85 21.01 8.84
C PHE A 131 14.38 21.88 7.69
N PRO A 132 15.21 21.36 6.76
CA PRO A 132 15.67 19.97 6.68
C PRO A 132 16.88 19.64 7.58
N PRO A 133 17.11 18.36 7.90
CA PRO A 133 18.37 17.90 8.48
C PRO A 133 19.50 17.90 7.44
N PRO A 134 20.77 17.73 7.87
CA PRO A 134 21.87 17.43 6.96
C PRO A 134 21.55 16.21 6.07
N ALA A 135 22.03 16.21 4.83
CA ALA A 135 21.66 15.22 3.82
C ALA A 135 21.85 13.76 4.27
N GLN A 136 22.92 13.48 5.01
CA GLN A 136 23.25 12.14 5.52
C GLN A 136 22.28 11.65 6.61
N ALA A 137 21.55 12.56 7.25
CA ALA A 137 20.56 12.29 8.28
C ALA A 137 19.11 12.47 7.78
N ALA A 138 18.91 12.80 6.50
CA ALA A 138 17.60 13.03 5.90
C ALA A 138 16.87 11.71 5.62
N ASN A 139 16.10 11.25 6.62
CA ASN A 139 15.24 10.07 6.56
C ASN A 139 13.91 10.34 7.30
N PHE A 140 13.27 11.44 6.94
CA PHE A 140 11.99 11.94 7.47
C PHE A 140 10.99 12.18 6.34
N ASP A 141 11.06 11.30 5.34
CA ASP A 141 10.10 11.15 4.26
C ASP A 141 9.30 9.88 4.57
N MET A 142 8.00 9.98 4.78
CA MET A 142 7.15 8.83 5.11
C MET A 142 6.38 8.44 3.86
N GLU A 143 6.35 7.16 3.49
CA GLU A 143 5.62 6.75 2.28
C GLU A 143 4.74 5.52 2.46
N ALA A 144 4.90 4.78 3.54
CA ALA A 144 4.21 3.50 3.68
C ALA A 144 3.65 3.32 5.08
N PHE A 145 2.43 2.81 5.20
CA PHE A 145 1.87 2.45 6.51
C PHE A 145 0.70 1.47 6.42
N PHE A 146 0.41 0.84 7.54
CA PHE A 146 -0.82 0.06 7.72
C PHE A 146 -1.36 0.23 9.13
N TRP A 147 -2.65 -0.08 9.30
CA TRP A 147 -3.26 -0.21 10.60
C TRP A 147 -3.07 -1.64 11.13
N TYR A 148 -2.74 -1.77 12.42
CA TYR A 148 -2.75 -3.06 13.11
C TYR A 148 -3.09 -2.87 14.60
N ALA A 149 -4.01 -3.71 15.08
CA ALA A 149 -4.53 -3.74 16.45
C ALA A 149 -5.21 -2.43 16.93
N ASP A 150 -4.46 -1.40 17.26
CA ASP A 150 -4.96 -0.09 17.72
C ASP A 150 -4.14 1.09 17.18
N SER A 151 -3.16 0.78 16.33
CA SER A 151 -2.08 1.68 15.97
C SER A 151 -1.84 1.68 14.47
N LEU A 152 -1.35 2.82 13.99
CA LEU A 152 -0.74 2.94 12.67
C LEU A 152 0.75 2.61 12.78
N HIS A 153 1.24 1.79 11.88
CA HIS A 153 2.64 1.42 11.76
C HIS A 153 3.19 1.96 10.44
N LEU A 154 4.13 2.90 10.53
CA LEU A 154 4.58 3.73 9.41
C LEU A 154 6.06 3.48 9.10
N PHE A 155 6.44 3.56 7.83
CA PHE A 155 7.77 3.25 7.32
C PHE A 155 8.32 4.40 6.47
N SER A 156 9.51 4.87 6.84
CA SER A 156 10.14 5.98 6.13
C SER A 156 10.84 5.54 4.84
N LYS A 157 10.73 6.38 3.82
CA LYS A 157 11.54 6.31 2.61
C LYS A 157 12.83 7.10 2.82
N ASN A 158 13.92 6.52 2.36
CA ASN A 158 15.22 7.19 2.35
C ASN A 158 15.56 7.70 0.95
N LYS A 159 16.66 8.42 0.79
CA LYS A 159 17.12 8.87 -0.53
C LYS A 159 18.00 7.82 -1.21
N LEU A 160 17.67 7.44 -2.44
CA LEU A 160 18.39 6.38 -3.16
C LEU A 160 19.86 6.66 -3.47
N VAL A 161 20.29 7.92 -3.54
CA VAL A 161 21.68 8.27 -3.89
C VAL A 161 22.43 8.90 -2.73
N LYS A 162 21.72 9.70 -1.93
CA LYS A 162 22.30 10.51 -0.83
C LYS A 162 21.96 9.98 0.56
N GLY A 163 21.13 8.94 0.62
CA GLY A 163 20.64 8.35 1.85
C GLY A 163 21.50 7.18 2.35
N ASN A 164 21.20 6.73 3.57
CA ASN A 164 21.86 5.59 4.21
C ASN A 164 21.09 4.27 4.04
N TYR A 165 20.02 4.26 3.22
CA TYR A 165 19.18 3.12 2.88
C TYR A 165 18.47 2.43 4.06
N PHE A 166 18.35 3.11 5.20
CA PHE A 166 17.49 2.63 6.28
C PHE A 166 16.05 3.08 6.03
N THR A 167 15.10 2.15 6.13
CA THR A 167 13.69 2.48 6.44
C THR A 167 13.53 2.43 7.95
N LYS A 168 12.91 3.44 8.55
CA LYS A 168 12.58 3.45 9.98
C LYS A 168 11.13 3.07 10.17
N HIS A 169 10.84 2.29 11.21
CA HIS A 169 9.49 1.91 11.61
C HIS A 169 9.03 2.76 12.79
N TYR A 170 7.92 3.47 12.61
CA TYR A 170 7.28 4.27 13.64
C TYR A 170 5.90 3.73 13.99
N ARG A 171 5.41 4.05 15.18
CA ARG A 171 4.05 3.73 15.62
C ARG A 171 3.33 4.99 16.09
N LEU A 172 2.04 5.09 15.76
CA LEU A 172 1.13 6.14 16.19
C LEU A 172 -0.21 5.54 16.65
N PRO A 173 -0.89 6.11 17.65
CA PRO A 173 -2.29 5.74 17.94
C PRO A 173 -3.19 6.01 16.72
N ALA A 174 -4.13 5.12 16.42
CA ALA A 174 -5.05 5.29 15.29
C ALA A 174 -6.31 6.10 15.67
N ARG A 175 -6.14 7.30 16.23
CA ARG A 175 -7.25 8.16 16.67
C ARG A 175 -6.89 9.65 16.54
N PRO A 176 -7.89 10.55 16.46
CA PRO A 176 -7.64 11.98 16.36
C PRO A 176 -6.77 12.51 17.51
N GLY A 177 -5.86 13.44 17.19
CA GLY A 177 -4.96 14.06 18.16
C GLY A 177 -3.64 14.51 17.55
N THR A 178 -2.76 15.04 18.40
CA THR A 178 -1.39 15.43 18.01
C THR A 178 -0.41 14.57 18.78
N TYR A 179 0.50 13.91 18.07
CA TYR A 179 1.41 12.92 18.65
C TYR A 179 2.87 13.18 18.29
N THR A 180 3.76 12.70 19.14
CA THR A 180 5.13 12.38 18.71
C THR A 180 5.15 10.88 18.40
N ALA A 181 5.66 10.50 17.23
CA ALA A 181 5.69 9.10 16.84
C ALA A 181 6.66 8.28 17.70
N ASP A 182 6.34 7.02 17.97
CA ASP A 182 7.24 6.11 18.67
C ASP A 182 8.16 5.43 17.63
N LEU A 183 9.46 5.73 17.62
CA LEU A 183 10.44 5.00 16.80
C LEU A 183 10.65 3.60 17.36
N GLN A 184 10.25 2.58 16.60
CA GLN A 184 10.28 1.16 17.03
C GLN A 184 11.57 0.46 16.60
N ASP A 185 11.94 0.57 15.32
CA ASP A 185 13.07 -0.15 14.73
C ASP A 185 13.53 0.51 13.41
N SER A 186 14.56 -0.04 12.79
CA SER A 186 14.98 0.32 11.43
C SER A 186 15.57 -0.87 10.68
N LEU A 187 15.39 -0.89 9.36
CA LEU A 187 15.92 -1.94 8.49
C LEU A 187 16.79 -1.34 7.40
N TYR A 188 18.03 -1.83 7.29
CA TYR A 188 18.91 -1.49 6.19
C TYR A 188 18.56 -2.29 4.93
N LEU A 189 18.17 -1.59 3.87
CA LEU A 189 17.82 -2.17 2.59
C LEU A 189 18.82 -1.74 1.52
N LYS A 190 19.91 -2.48 1.36
CA LYS A 190 21.00 -2.13 0.43
C LYS A 190 20.49 -1.64 -0.94
N LYS A 191 20.73 -0.36 -1.23
CA LYS A 191 20.34 0.33 -2.47
C LYS A 191 18.84 0.41 -2.74
N ARG A 192 17.96 0.19 -1.76
CA ARG A 192 16.51 0.16 -1.92
C ARG A 192 15.83 1.15 -0.98
N VAL A 193 14.63 1.54 -1.35
CA VAL A 193 13.75 2.41 -0.56
C VAL A 193 12.34 1.84 -0.57
N VAL A 194 11.62 1.99 0.54
CA VAL A 194 10.25 1.50 0.74
C VAL A 194 9.27 2.54 0.23
N THR A 195 8.16 2.09 -0.34
CA THR A 195 7.10 2.96 -0.88
C THR A 195 5.68 2.51 -0.55
N GLY A 196 5.49 1.28 -0.09
CA GLY A 196 4.19 0.83 0.43
C GLY A 196 4.35 -0.30 1.44
N ALA A 197 3.40 -0.41 2.35
CA ALA A 197 3.40 -1.44 3.40
C ALA A 197 2.00 -2.00 3.65
N ALA A 198 1.92 -3.27 3.99
CA ALA A 198 0.66 -3.91 4.37
C ALA A 198 0.88 -5.01 5.41
N VAL A 199 -0.18 -5.36 6.13
CA VAL A 199 -0.22 -6.48 7.07
C VAL A 199 -1.25 -7.50 6.61
N SER A 200 -0.96 -8.80 6.75
CA SER A 200 -1.90 -9.85 6.39
C SER A 200 -3.15 -9.81 7.28
N PRO A 201 -4.31 -10.31 6.81
CA PRO A 201 -5.53 -10.36 7.60
C PRO A 201 -5.38 -11.07 8.96
N ASP A 202 -4.53 -12.10 9.04
CA ASP A 202 -4.23 -12.81 10.29
C ASP A 202 -3.17 -12.11 11.18
N GLY A 203 -2.57 -11.01 10.72
CA GLY A 203 -1.55 -10.27 11.43
C GLY A 203 -0.19 -10.95 11.52
N ARG A 204 0.01 -12.08 10.84
CA ARG A 204 1.23 -12.91 10.97
C ARG A 204 2.32 -12.56 9.98
N ARG A 205 1.98 -11.74 8.97
CA ARG A 205 2.89 -11.32 7.92
C ARG A 205 2.78 -9.82 7.69
N VAL A 206 3.93 -9.17 7.54
CA VAL A 206 4.02 -7.79 7.06
C VAL A 206 4.78 -7.79 5.75
N ALA A 207 4.27 -7.07 4.75
CA ALA A 207 4.92 -6.93 3.45
C ALA A 207 5.28 -5.47 3.17
N LEU A 208 6.43 -5.25 2.57
CA LEU A 208 6.91 -3.96 2.08
C LEU A 208 7.17 -4.07 0.58
N VAL A 209 6.70 -3.10 -0.19
CA VAL A 209 7.19 -2.90 -1.55
C VAL A 209 8.36 -1.92 -1.52
N ALA A 210 9.42 -2.27 -2.23
CA ALA A 210 10.64 -1.47 -2.26
C ALA A 210 11.30 -1.52 -3.64
N TYR A 211 11.77 -0.39 -4.13
CA TYR A 211 12.50 -0.32 -5.39
C TYR A 211 13.92 0.20 -5.23
N ASN A 212 14.73 -0.06 -6.26
CA ASN A 212 16.00 0.62 -6.46
C ASN A 212 16.04 1.22 -7.84
N PHE A 213 16.67 2.38 -8.00
CA PHE A 213 17.09 2.87 -9.30
C PHE A 213 18.51 2.42 -9.59
N LYS A 214 18.72 1.94 -10.81
CA LYS A 214 20.01 1.55 -11.38
C LYS A 214 20.15 2.22 -12.73
N ARG A 215 21.39 2.36 -13.20
CA ARG A 215 21.68 2.70 -14.59
C ARG A 215 22.27 1.48 -15.29
N PHE A 216 21.63 1.01 -16.35
CA PHE A 216 22.20 0.04 -17.27
C PHE A 216 23.06 0.79 -18.30
N LEU A 217 24.27 0.30 -18.58
CA LEU A 217 25.29 0.99 -19.40
C LEU A 217 25.64 2.43 -18.96
N GLY A 218 25.38 2.81 -17.70
CA GLY A 218 25.71 4.13 -17.15
C GLY A 218 24.73 5.26 -17.49
N PHE A 219 23.80 5.06 -18.43
CA PHE A 219 22.83 6.09 -18.84
C PHE A 219 21.37 5.60 -18.95
N ILE A 220 21.11 4.30 -19.11
CA ILE A 220 19.73 3.79 -19.26
C ILE A 220 19.11 3.60 -17.87
N PRO A 221 18.07 4.35 -17.48
CA PRO A 221 17.43 4.15 -16.18
C PRO A 221 16.73 2.79 -16.15
N THR A 222 17.05 2.02 -15.12
CA THR A 222 16.40 0.75 -14.80
C THR A 222 15.93 0.83 -13.35
N SER A 223 14.82 0.19 -13.02
CA SER A 223 14.43 -0.03 -11.64
C SER A 223 14.23 -1.51 -11.38
N ALA A 224 14.63 -1.97 -10.21
CA ALA A 224 14.29 -3.31 -9.75
C ALA A 224 13.44 -3.19 -8.49
N ALA A 225 12.15 -3.42 -8.63
CA ALA A 225 11.24 -3.51 -7.51
C ALA A 225 11.29 -4.90 -6.87
N SER A 226 10.97 -4.97 -5.59
CA SER A 226 10.89 -6.19 -4.79
C SER A 226 9.71 -6.09 -3.85
N VAL A 227 9.09 -7.23 -3.56
CA VAL A 227 8.28 -7.39 -2.35
C VAL A 227 9.15 -8.10 -1.33
N LEU A 228 9.29 -7.47 -0.18
CA LEU A 228 9.90 -8.02 1.03
C LEU A 228 8.76 -8.41 1.96
N TRP A 229 8.83 -9.53 2.65
CA TRP A 229 7.87 -9.83 3.70
C TRP A 229 8.54 -10.47 4.90
N PHE A 230 7.92 -10.28 6.05
CA PHE A 230 8.42 -10.71 7.35
C PHE A 230 7.39 -11.64 7.96
N ASP A 231 7.84 -12.81 8.38
CA ASP A 231 7.09 -13.81 9.14
C ASP A 231 7.80 -14.01 10.51
N ASP A 232 7.22 -14.77 11.44
CA ASP A 232 7.86 -15.19 12.70
C ASP A 232 8.39 -14.05 13.62
N PHE A 233 7.78 -12.87 13.57
CA PHE A 233 8.06 -11.77 14.50
C PHE A 233 7.28 -11.91 15.82
N SER A 234 7.77 -11.27 16.88
CA SER A 234 7.10 -11.22 18.18
C SER A 234 6.39 -9.87 18.38
N GLY A 235 5.08 -9.91 18.64
CA GLY A 235 4.26 -8.70 18.80
C GLY A 235 4.33 -7.80 17.57
N THR A 236 4.64 -6.52 17.76
CA THR A 236 4.78 -5.54 16.67
C THR A 236 6.23 -5.34 16.19
N LYS A 237 7.15 -6.24 16.55
CA LYS A 237 8.57 -6.18 16.13
C LYS A 237 8.76 -6.73 14.72
N PHE A 238 7.99 -6.22 13.77
CA PHE A 238 7.85 -6.78 12.42
C PHE A 238 9.19 -6.95 11.69
N LEU A 239 10.07 -5.95 11.79
CA LEU A 239 11.36 -5.95 11.09
C LEU A 239 12.41 -6.91 11.68
N GLN A 240 12.10 -7.56 12.81
CA GLN A 240 12.94 -8.57 13.47
C GLN A 240 12.54 -10.00 13.10
N GLY A 241 11.44 -10.16 12.35
CA GLY A 241 11.01 -11.45 11.83
C GLY A 241 11.91 -12.00 10.73
N THR A 242 11.63 -13.22 10.30
CA THR A 242 12.28 -13.85 9.15
C THR A 242 11.94 -13.07 7.88
N MET A 243 12.93 -12.40 7.29
CA MET A 243 12.75 -11.63 6.07
C MET A 243 12.91 -12.51 4.82
N HIS A 244 11.89 -12.49 3.97
CA HIS A 244 11.90 -13.10 2.65
C HIS A 244 11.82 -12.02 1.56
N LYS A 245 12.11 -12.39 0.31
CA LYS A 245 12.11 -11.45 -0.81
C LYS A 245 11.79 -12.11 -2.14
N VAL A 246 10.97 -11.44 -2.94
CA VAL A 246 10.80 -11.74 -4.36
C VAL A 246 11.11 -10.50 -5.20
N ASN A 247 11.91 -10.67 -6.26
CA ASN A 247 12.18 -9.59 -7.22
C ASN A 247 11.06 -9.54 -8.26
N LEU A 248 10.60 -8.33 -8.55
CA LEU A 248 9.62 -8.06 -9.60
C LEU A 248 10.40 -7.84 -10.90
N ALA A 249 10.48 -8.87 -11.74
CA ALA A 249 11.20 -8.78 -13.01
C ALA A 249 10.59 -7.67 -13.90
N CYS A 250 11.41 -6.67 -14.24
CA CYS A 250 11.12 -5.73 -15.32
C CYS A 250 12.44 -5.24 -15.95
N LEU A 251 12.51 -5.27 -17.27
CA LEU A 251 13.62 -4.69 -18.05
C LEU A 251 13.54 -3.15 -18.09
N LEU A 252 12.33 -2.62 -17.91
CA LEU A 252 12.02 -1.19 -17.93
C LEU A 252 11.73 -0.70 -16.51
N ALA A 253 12.11 0.54 -16.22
CA ALA A 253 11.82 1.13 -14.92
C ALA A 253 10.30 1.21 -14.69
N THR A 254 9.84 0.55 -13.64
CA THR A 254 8.49 0.67 -13.06
C THR A 254 8.64 0.91 -11.58
N GLN A 255 7.87 1.84 -11.04
CA GLN A 255 7.82 2.09 -9.61
C GLN A 255 6.51 1.49 -9.10
N TYR A 256 6.62 0.54 -8.17
CA TYR A 256 5.44 0.03 -7.48
C TYR A 256 5.35 0.81 -6.19
N GLU A 257 4.25 1.51 -6.00
CA GLU A 257 4.05 2.44 -4.88
C GLU A 257 3.09 1.83 -3.85
N SER A 258 2.07 1.08 -4.29
CA SER A 258 1.08 0.46 -3.38
C SER A 258 1.21 -1.04 -3.23
N ILE A 259 0.81 -1.54 -2.06
CA ILE A 259 0.65 -2.94 -1.73
C ILE A 259 -0.50 -3.14 -0.73
N ASP A 260 -1.31 -4.18 -0.91
CA ASP A 260 -2.21 -4.68 0.15
C ASP A 260 -2.45 -6.19 0.00
N PHE A 261 -2.90 -6.85 1.07
CA PHE A 261 -3.21 -8.28 1.08
C PHE A 261 -4.63 -8.55 0.54
N GLU A 262 -4.72 -9.41 -0.47
CA GLU A 262 -5.99 -10.00 -0.94
C GLU A 262 -6.41 -11.19 -0.03
N ASP A 263 -5.42 -11.92 0.50
CA ASP A 263 -5.54 -13.00 1.48
C ASP A 263 -4.21 -13.15 2.25
N ASN A 264 -4.08 -14.06 3.21
CA ASN A 264 -2.85 -14.21 4.04
C ASN A 264 -1.57 -14.53 3.24
N ASP A 265 -1.70 -15.04 2.01
CA ASP A 265 -0.58 -15.46 1.17
C ASP A 265 -0.44 -14.66 -0.12
N ARG A 266 -1.35 -13.73 -0.39
CA ARG A 266 -1.37 -13.03 -1.67
C ARG A 266 -1.53 -11.54 -1.47
N VAL A 267 -0.65 -10.82 -2.14
CA VAL A 267 -0.68 -9.36 -2.21
C VAL A 267 -1.08 -8.89 -3.60
N ILE A 268 -1.72 -7.73 -3.64
CA ILE A 268 -1.90 -6.92 -4.83
C ILE A 268 -0.91 -5.77 -4.71
N ILE A 269 -0.14 -5.53 -5.76
CA ILE A 269 0.74 -4.37 -5.88
C ILE A 269 0.35 -3.57 -7.11
N ALA A 270 0.52 -2.25 -7.09
CA ALA A 270 0.31 -1.43 -8.28
C ALA A 270 1.51 -0.54 -8.58
N SER A 271 1.68 -0.27 -9.88
CA SER A 271 2.70 0.63 -10.41
C SER A 271 2.06 1.80 -11.12
N GLU A 272 2.66 2.98 -10.93
CA GLU A 272 2.31 4.20 -11.63
C GLU A 272 2.48 4.08 -13.15
N ARG A 273 1.89 5.05 -13.85
CA ARG A 273 2.14 5.24 -15.26
C ARG A 273 3.54 5.81 -15.48
N THR A 274 4.27 5.19 -16.40
CA THR A 274 5.46 5.80 -16.99
C THR A 274 5.15 6.27 -18.42
N VAL A 275 6.12 6.92 -19.07
CA VAL A 275 5.98 7.37 -20.48
C VAL A 275 5.55 6.24 -21.41
N ILE A 276 6.00 5.01 -21.14
CA ILE A 276 5.82 3.84 -22.02
C ILE A 276 4.98 2.72 -21.41
N ILE A 277 4.79 2.69 -20.09
CA ILE A 277 4.04 1.63 -19.40
C ILE A 277 2.82 2.26 -18.71
N PRO A 278 1.59 1.81 -19.02
CA PRO A 278 0.41 2.28 -18.31
C PRO A 278 0.39 1.77 -16.87
N GLN A 279 -0.31 2.50 -16.00
CA GLN A 279 -0.59 2.09 -14.64
C GLN A 279 -1.30 0.73 -14.60
N LYS A 280 -0.87 -0.11 -13.67
CA LYS A 280 -1.37 -1.50 -13.61
C LYS A 280 -1.15 -2.07 -12.22
N ALA A 281 -1.97 -3.06 -11.91
CA ALA A 281 -1.85 -3.84 -10.69
C ALA A 281 -1.54 -5.30 -11.01
N ARG A 282 -0.96 -5.98 -10.03
CA ARG A 282 -0.51 -7.37 -10.14
C ARG A 282 -0.73 -8.10 -8.83
N ARG A 283 -1.30 -9.29 -8.93
CA ARG A 283 -1.38 -10.27 -7.84
C ARG A 283 -0.10 -11.09 -7.74
N ILE A 284 0.40 -11.26 -6.53
CA ILE A 284 1.61 -12.02 -6.22
C ILE A 284 1.33 -12.92 -5.03
N ARG A 285 1.56 -14.23 -5.21
CA ARG A 285 1.56 -15.17 -4.09
C ARG A 285 2.92 -15.15 -3.41
N LEU A 286 2.94 -14.88 -2.11
CA LEU A 286 4.09 -14.97 -1.24
C LEU A 286 4.24 -16.44 -0.84
N LYS A 287 5.33 -17.06 -1.25
CA LYS A 287 5.62 -18.47 -0.94
C LYS A 287 6.52 -18.51 0.29
N ARG A 288 6.25 -19.42 1.23
CA ARG A 288 7.21 -19.76 2.28
C ARG A 288 8.46 -20.36 1.68
#